data_AF-A0A396PEF5-F1
#
_entry.id   AF-A0A396PEF5-F1
#
_cell.length_a   1.000
_cell.length_b   1.000
_cell.length_c   1.000
_cell.angle_alpha   90.00
_cell.angle_beta   90.00
_cell.angle_gamma   90.00
#
_symmetry.space_group_name_H-M   'P 1'
#
loop_
_entity.id
_entity.type
_entity.pdbx_description
1 polymer ?
#
loop_
_entity_poly.entity_id
_entity_poly.type
_entity_poly.pdbx_seq_one_letter_code
_entity_poly.pdbx_strand_id
1 'polypeptide(L)'
;QSKNQIFRYIRLTELISELMDMVDEKKIALNPAYELSFLKKEEQVDLLDAMDSEQATPSLSQAQRLKKYSQEGHLTLDMMRVIMGEEKKSDLDRVTFTSDTLRKYFPKSYTPQRMQETIIKLLEAWQKKRQRDQER
;
A
#
# COMPACT_ATOMS: atom_id res chain seq x y z
N GLN A 1 25.06 4.25 5.41
CA GLN A 1 23.77 4.99 5.38
C GLN A 1 23.79 5.92 4.18
N SER A 2 22.81 5.85 3.29
CA SER A 2 22.74 6.74 2.12
C SER A 2 22.35 8.16 2.56
N LYS A 3 22.85 9.20 1.88
CA LYS A 3 22.44 10.60 2.13
C LYS A 3 20.91 10.74 2.16
N ASN A 4 20.22 10.00 1.30
CA ASN A 4 18.76 10.01 1.21
C ASN A 4 18.06 9.46 2.46
N GLN A 5 18.66 8.52 3.20
CA GLN A 5 18.09 8.04 4.46
C GLN A 5 18.19 9.11 5.54
N ILE A 6 19.32 9.83 5.62
CA ILE A 6 19.51 10.92 6.59
C ILE A 6 18.46 12.02 6.36
N PHE A 7 18.25 12.43 5.10
CA PHE A 7 17.22 13.42 4.76
C PHE A 7 15.81 12.98 5.16
N ARG A 8 15.48 11.69 4.99
CA ARG A 8 14.17 11.17 5.42
C ARG A 8 13.99 11.28 6.93
N TYR A 9 14.99 10.90 7.72
CA TYR A 9 14.90 11.00 9.17
C TYR A 9 14.80 12.44 9.67
N ILE A 10 15.56 13.37 9.06
CA ILE A 10 15.43 14.80 9.36
C ILE A 10 14.01 15.25 9.04
N ARG A 11 13.44 14.83 7.91
CA ARG A 11 12.09 15.26 7.55
C ARG A 11 11.02 14.78 8.52
N LEU A 12 11.17 13.61 9.14
CA LEU A 12 10.21 13.12 10.14
C LEU A 12 10.03 14.08 11.33
N THR A 13 11.01 14.93 11.65
CA THR A 13 10.86 15.94 12.71
C THR A 13 9.79 17.00 12.40
N GLU A 14 9.32 17.07 11.16
CA GLU A 14 8.19 17.89 10.75
C GLU A 14 6.83 17.25 11.05
N LEU A 15 6.79 16.06 11.63
CA LEU A 15 5.56 15.47 12.18
C LEU A 15 5.15 16.15 13.49
N ILE A 16 3.85 16.19 13.77
CA ILE A 16 3.33 16.45 15.11
C ILE A 16 3.65 15.27 16.04
N SER A 17 3.67 15.53 17.34
CA SER A 17 4.09 14.56 18.36
C SER A 17 3.30 13.25 18.25
N GLU A 18 1.98 13.35 18.07
CA GLU A 18 1.07 12.23 17.98
C GLU A 18 1.38 11.33 16.77
N LEU A 19 1.65 11.92 15.60
CA LEU A 19 2.05 11.16 14.41
C LEU A 19 3.45 10.55 14.57
N MET A 20 4.37 11.24 15.27
CA MET A 20 5.68 10.69 15.58
C MET A 20 5.57 9.48 16.52
N ASP A 21 4.77 9.59 17.58
CA ASP A 21 4.52 8.49 18.52
C ASP A 21 3.95 7.27 17.79
N MET A 22 3.03 7.47 16.84
CA MET A 22 2.50 6.39 16.01
C MET A 22 3.56 5.73 15.10
N VAL A 23 4.60 6.46 14.70
CA VAL A 23 5.73 5.92 13.94
C VAL A 23 6.64 5.10 14.86
N ASP A 24 6.94 5.62 16.05
CA ASP A 24 7.78 4.97 17.05
C ASP A 24 7.14 3.67 17.56
N GLU A 25 5.82 3.67 17.76
CA GLU A 25 5.00 2.50 18.07
C GLU A 25 4.77 1.56 16.88
N LYS A 26 5.30 1.90 15.69
CA LYS A 26 5.15 1.14 14.43
C LYS A 26 3.70 0.98 13.95
N LYS A 27 2.78 1.83 14.40
CA LYS A 27 1.41 1.92 13.87
C LYS A 27 1.39 2.51 12.46
N ILE A 28 2.33 3.42 12.17
CA ILE A 28 2.57 3.99 10.83
C ILE A 28 3.97 3.58 10.36
N ALA A 29 4.07 3.06 9.14
CA ALA A 29 5.35 2.74 8.55
C ALA A 29 6.14 4.02 8.16
N LEU A 30 7.47 3.93 8.15
CA LEU A 30 8.36 5.06 7.86
C LEU A 30 8.09 5.75 6.50
N ASN A 31 7.71 5.00 5.47
CA ASN A 31 7.47 5.57 4.15
C ASN A 31 6.19 6.44 4.11
N PRO A 32 5.01 5.98 4.56
CA PRO A 32 3.86 6.84 4.77
C PRO A 32 4.18 8.06 5.66
N ALA A 33 4.84 7.85 6.80
CA ALA A 33 5.21 8.92 7.73
C ALA A 33 6.08 10.01 7.07
N TYR A 34 7.03 9.59 6.23
CA TYR A 34 7.81 10.51 5.43
C TYR A 34 6.94 11.35 4.48
N GLU A 35 5.92 10.79 3.83
CA GLU A 35 5.02 11.60 2.99
C GLU A 35 4.15 12.54 3.83
N LEU A 36 3.66 12.08 5.00
CA LEU A 36 2.85 12.88 5.93
C LEU A 36 3.60 14.08 6.50
N SER A 37 4.93 13.96 6.66
CA SER A 37 5.78 15.08 7.10
C SER A 37 5.86 16.26 6.12
N PHE A 38 5.23 16.16 4.94
CA PHE A 38 5.06 17.28 4.01
C PHE A 38 3.74 18.03 4.17
N LEU A 39 2.80 17.51 4.96
CA LEU A 39 1.56 18.19 5.32
C LEU A 39 1.86 19.34 6.29
N LYS A 40 1.02 20.38 6.26
CA LYS A 40 1.07 21.44 7.26
C LYS A 40 0.65 20.89 8.63
N LYS A 41 1.03 21.57 9.71
CA LYS A 41 0.77 21.07 11.08
C LYS A 41 -0.72 20.94 11.36
N GLU A 42 -1.51 21.90 10.90
CA GLU A 42 -2.97 21.89 10.95
C GLU A 42 -3.58 20.70 10.18
N GLU A 43 -3.07 20.42 8.98
CA GLU A 43 -3.52 19.29 8.15
C GLU A 43 -3.15 17.93 8.79
N GLN A 44 -2.05 17.88 9.55
CA GLN A 44 -1.68 16.68 10.32
C GLN A 44 -2.64 16.42 11.49
N VAL A 45 -3.16 17.47 12.12
CA VAL A 45 -4.17 17.36 13.17
C VAL A 45 -5.50 16.86 12.58
N ASP A 46 -5.95 17.48 11.49
CA ASP A 46 -7.15 17.04 10.76
C ASP A 46 -7.04 15.57 10.29
N LEU A 47 -5.83 15.13 9.93
CA LEU A 47 -5.58 13.74 9.55
C LEU A 47 -5.79 12.77 10.72
N LEU A 48 -5.45 13.15 11.95
CA LEU A 48 -5.72 12.30 13.13
C LEU A 48 -7.22 12.07 13.29
N ASP A 49 -8.03 13.12 13.13
CA ASP A 49 -9.49 13.01 13.19
C ASP A 49 -10.04 12.09 12.08
N ALA A 50 -9.47 12.17 10.88
CA ALA A 50 -9.83 11.28 9.77
C ALA A 50 -9.40 9.82 10.04
N MET A 51 -8.23 9.60 10.65
CA MET A 51 -7.74 8.27 11.03
C MET A 51 -8.61 7.62 12.12
N ASP A 52 -9.05 8.41 13.10
CA ASP A 52 -9.95 7.95 14.16
C ASP A 52 -11.36 7.68 13.62
N SER A 53 -11.85 8.51 12.69
CA SER A 53 -13.16 8.30 12.05
C SER A 53 -13.19 6.98 11.26
N GLU A 54 -12.14 6.70 10.49
CA GLU A 54 -12.05 5.50 9.64
C GLU A 54 -11.41 4.29 10.35
N GLN A 55 -10.99 4.44 11.62
CA GLN A 55 -10.29 3.44 12.41
C GLN A 55 -9.09 2.82 11.65
N ALA A 56 -8.35 3.65 10.91
CA ALA A 56 -7.31 3.19 10.00
C ALA A 56 -6.11 4.15 9.91
N THR A 57 -4.92 3.57 9.75
CA THR A 57 -3.70 4.33 9.40
C THR A 57 -3.49 4.40 7.89
N PRO A 58 -2.94 5.49 7.33
CA PRO A 58 -2.79 5.65 5.89
C PRO A 58 -1.77 4.67 5.30
N SER A 59 -2.13 4.04 4.17
CA SER A 59 -1.17 3.37 3.29
C SER A 59 -0.24 4.38 2.61
N LEU A 60 0.85 3.89 1.99
CA LEU A 60 1.78 4.75 1.24
C LEU A 60 1.07 5.51 0.11
N SER A 61 0.18 4.85 -0.63
CA SER A 61 -0.58 5.50 -1.71
C SER A 61 -1.54 6.57 -1.21
N GLN A 62 -2.17 6.35 -0.05
CA GLN A 62 -3.02 7.36 0.59
C GLN A 62 -2.19 8.55 1.06
N ALA A 63 -1.06 8.31 1.74
CA ALA A 63 -0.16 9.37 2.19
C ALA A 63 0.40 10.23 1.04
N GLN A 64 0.74 9.62 -0.10
CA GLN A 64 1.16 10.34 -1.30
C GLN A 64 0.06 11.23 -1.88
N ARG A 65 -1.20 10.76 -1.86
CA ARG A 65 -2.35 11.55 -2.32
C ARG A 65 -2.64 12.72 -1.38
N LEU A 66 -2.64 12.48 -0.06
CA LEU A 66 -2.81 13.52 0.95
C LEU A 66 -1.79 14.64 0.73
N LYS A 67 -0.51 14.29 0.60
CA LYS A 67 0.56 15.25 0.30
C LYS A 67 0.31 16.03 -1.00
N LYS A 68 -0.10 15.35 -2.07
CA LYS A 68 -0.39 16.00 -3.35
C LYS A 68 -1.48 17.08 -3.20
N TYR A 69 -2.60 16.75 -2.57
CA TYR A 69 -3.68 17.71 -2.35
C TYR A 69 -3.30 18.85 -1.41
N SER A 70 -2.45 18.59 -0.41
CA SER A 70 -1.91 19.65 0.47
C SER A 70 -1.06 20.65 -0.32
N GLN A 71 -0.17 20.14 -1.18
CA GLN A 71 0.67 20.97 -2.05
C GLN A 71 -0.14 21.77 -3.08
N GLU A 72 -1.27 21.23 -3.53
CA GLU A 72 -2.23 21.92 -4.40
C GLU A 72 -3.14 22.90 -3.64
N GLY A 73 -3.11 22.90 -2.30
CA GLY A 73 -3.94 23.78 -1.46
C GLY A 73 -5.42 23.37 -1.40
N HIS A 74 -5.73 22.11 -1.72
CA HIS A 74 -7.08 21.56 -1.81
C HIS A 74 -7.36 20.46 -0.78
N LEU A 75 -6.46 20.24 0.18
CA LEU A 75 -6.65 19.23 1.21
C LEU A 75 -7.61 19.73 2.29
N THR A 76 -8.82 19.20 2.29
CA THR A 76 -9.84 19.44 3.33
C THR A 76 -10.04 18.18 4.17
N LEU A 77 -10.59 18.33 5.37
CA LEU A 77 -10.92 17.20 6.25
C LEU A 77 -11.83 16.16 5.57
N ASP A 78 -12.83 16.61 4.80
CA ASP A 78 -13.71 15.70 4.05
C ASP A 78 -12.94 14.92 2.98
N MET A 79 -11.99 15.56 2.29
CA MET A 79 -11.12 14.89 1.33
C MET A 79 -10.21 13.87 2.03
N MET A 80 -9.69 14.19 3.22
CA MET A 80 -8.91 13.24 4.02
C MET A 80 -9.73 12.02 4.36
N ARG A 81 -10.96 12.19 4.89
CA ARG A 81 -11.87 11.08 5.21
C ARG A 81 -12.16 10.20 4.00
N VAL A 82 -12.45 10.81 2.85
CA VAL A 82 -12.65 10.06 1.58
C VAL A 82 -11.40 9.24 1.24
N ILE A 83 -10.21 9.84 1.26
CA ILE A 83 -8.95 9.13 0.97
C ILE A 83 -8.68 8.01 1.97
N MET A 84 -9.01 8.23 3.25
CA MET A 84 -8.77 7.29 4.34
C MET A 84 -9.74 6.11 4.34
N GLY A 85 -11.02 6.35 4.00
CA GLY A 85 -12.07 5.34 3.92
C GLY A 85 -12.06 4.53 2.62
N GLU A 86 -11.25 4.92 1.62
CA GLU A 86 -10.99 4.08 0.46
C GLU A 86 -10.38 2.74 0.90
N GLU A 87 -10.94 1.65 0.38
CA GLU A 87 -10.36 0.31 0.59
C GLU A 87 -8.87 0.33 0.24
N LYS A 88 -8.05 -0.03 1.22
CA LYS A 88 -6.61 -0.15 1.02
C LYS A 88 -6.37 -1.14 -0.11
N LYS A 89 -5.97 -0.64 -1.28
CA LYS A 89 -5.54 -1.45 -2.43
C LYS A 89 -4.39 -2.43 -2.10
N SER A 90 -3.81 -2.36 -0.90
CA SER A 90 -2.64 -3.14 -0.52
C SER A 90 -2.87 -4.64 -0.44
N ASP A 91 -4.12 -5.11 -0.36
CA ASP A 91 -4.42 -6.55 -0.24
C ASP A 91 -5.50 -7.05 -1.20
N LEU A 92 -5.69 -6.40 -2.35
CA LEU A 92 -6.45 -7.02 -3.44
C LEU A 92 -5.60 -8.17 -4.03
N ASP A 93 -5.81 -9.37 -3.48
CA ASP A 93 -5.60 -10.70 -4.08
C ASP A 93 -4.21 -11.00 -4.66
N ARG A 94 -3.13 -10.48 -4.06
CA ARG A 94 -1.78 -10.76 -4.56
C ARG A 94 -1.25 -12.12 -4.08
N VAL A 95 -1.65 -13.18 -4.77
CA VAL A 95 -1.01 -14.50 -4.61
C VAL A 95 0.40 -14.45 -5.21
N THR A 96 1.42 -14.42 -4.34
CA THR A 96 2.82 -14.35 -4.75
C THR A 96 3.46 -15.73 -4.65
N PHE A 97 3.99 -16.23 -5.77
CA PHE A 97 4.80 -17.45 -5.78
C PHE A 97 6.28 -17.11 -5.83
N THR A 98 7.09 -17.74 -4.98
CA THR A 98 8.55 -17.65 -5.09
C THR A 98 9.07 -18.51 -6.24
N SER A 99 10.19 -18.13 -6.85
CA SER A 99 10.81 -18.91 -7.92
C SER A 99 11.12 -20.34 -7.47
N ASP A 100 11.56 -20.52 -6.22
CA ASP A 100 11.87 -21.84 -5.66
C ASP A 100 10.63 -22.73 -5.52
N THR A 101 9.47 -22.14 -5.22
CA THR A 101 8.19 -22.87 -5.15
C THR A 101 7.77 -23.34 -6.54
N LEU A 102 7.90 -22.49 -7.55
CA LEU A 102 7.50 -22.82 -8.93
C LEU A 102 8.48 -23.80 -9.59
N ARG A 103 9.78 -23.68 -9.36
CA ARG A 103 10.82 -24.53 -9.98
C ARG A 103 10.68 -26.03 -9.68
N LYS A 104 9.92 -26.42 -8.64
CA LYS A 104 9.60 -27.82 -8.34
C LYS A 104 8.62 -28.45 -9.34
N TYR A 105 7.80 -27.62 -10.00
CA TYR A 105 6.74 -28.04 -10.92
C TYR A 105 7.06 -27.74 -12.39
N PHE A 106 8.12 -26.97 -12.66
CA PHE A 106 8.52 -26.58 -14.01
C PHE A 106 9.91 -27.12 -14.37
N PRO A 107 10.17 -27.45 -15.65
CA PRO A 107 11.50 -27.80 -16.12
C PRO A 107 12.52 -26.69 -15.84
N LYS A 108 13.78 -27.05 -15.54
CA LYS A 108 14.85 -26.08 -15.26
C LYS A 108 15.14 -25.11 -16.41
N SER A 109 14.74 -25.46 -17.64
CA SER A 109 14.88 -24.66 -18.86
C SER A 109 13.80 -23.59 -19.03
N TYR A 110 12.78 -23.53 -18.17
CA TYR A 110 11.70 -22.56 -18.29
C TYR A 110 12.13 -21.18 -17.78
N THR A 111 11.83 -20.16 -18.58
CA THR A 111 11.92 -18.76 -18.16
C THR A 111 10.73 -18.39 -17.28
N PRO A 112 10.83 -17.35 -16.44
CA PRO A 112 9.70 -16.85 -15.65
C PRO A 112 8.44 -16.58 -16.48
N GLN A 113 8.61 -16.01 -17.69
CA GLN A 113 7.51 -15.75 -18.61
C GLN A 113 6.79 -17.03 -19.05
N ARG A 114 7.55 -18.08 -19.43
CA ARG A 114 6.97 -19.38 -19.81
C ARG A 114 6.26 -20.07 -18.65
N MET A 115 6.79 -19.95 -17.43
CA MET A 115 6.12 -20.45 -16.23
C MET A 115 4.77 -19.73 -16.04
N GLN A 116 4.74 -18.40 -16.14
CA GLN A 116 3.52 -17.61 -16.03
C GLN A 116 2.47 -18.00 -17.08
N GLU A 117 2.86 -18.10 -18.36
CA GLU A 117 1.96 -18.52 -19.45
C GLU A 117 1.35 -19.90 -19.20
N THR A 118 2.15 -20.82 -18.67
CA THR A 118 1.69 -22.18 -18.37
C THR A 118 0.73 -22.20 -17.17
N ILE A 119 1.02 -21.43 -16.12
CA ILE A 119 0.13 -21.27 -14.97
C ILE A 119 -1.23 -20.75 -15.42
N ILE A 120 -1.26 -19.72 -16.27
CA ILE A 120 -2.51 -19.15 -16.79
C ILE A 120 -3.31 -20.22 -17.56
N LYS A 121 -2.67 -20.96 -18.47
CA LYS A 121 -3.34 -22.04 -19.23
C LYS A 121 -3.92 -23.14 -18.34
N LEU A 122 -3.22 -23.52 -17.27
CA LEU A 122 -3.71 -24.50 -16.31
C LEU A 122 -4.96 -23.99 -15.56
N LEU A 123 -4.95 -22.73 -15.14
CA LEU A 123 -6.08 -22.09 -14.47
C LEU A 123 -7.29 -21.94 -15.40
N GLU A 124 -7.09 -21.55 -16.66
CA GLU A 124 -8.16 -21.48 -17.67
C GLU A 124 -8.81 -22.84 -17.93
N ALA A 125 -7.99 -23.89 -18.06
CA ALA A 125 -8.48 -25.25 -18.25
C ALA A 125 -9.29 -25.74 -17.03
N TRP A 126 -8.80 -25.45 -15.82
CA TRP A 126 -9.50 -25.76 -14.58
C TRP A 126 -10.83 -25.01 -14.47
N GLN A 127 -10.86 -23.71 -14.77
CA GLN A 127 -12.08 -22.89 -14.76
C GLN A 127 -13.12 -23.43 -15.75
N LYS A 128 -12.70 -23.73 -17.00
CA LYS A 128 -13.58 -24.32 -18.03
C LYS A 128 -14.13 -25.69 -17.64
N LYS A 129 -13.39 -26.47 -16.85
CA LYS A 129 -13.89 -27.76 -16.35
C LYS A 129 -14.93 -27.54 -15.24
N ARG A 130 -14.64 -26.65 -14.29
CA ARG A 130 -15.53 -26.31 -13.18
C ARG A 130 -16.87 -25.74 -13.63
N GLN A 131 -16.88 -24.89 -14.67
CA GLN A 131 -18.13 -24.36 -15.23
C GLN A 131 -19.02 -25.46 -15.81
N ARG A 132 -18.44 -26.41 -16.55
CA ARG A 132 -19.17 -27.56 -17.11
C ARG A 132 -19.74 -28.50 -16.05
N ASP A 133 -19.05 -28.63 -14.92
CA ASP A 133 -19.49 -29.47 -13.80
C ASP A 133 -20.56 -28.78 -12.93
N GLN A 134 -20.70 -27.45 -13.01
CA GLN A 134 -21.76 -26.68 -12.32
C GLN A 134 -23.04 -26.51 -13.14
N GLU A 135 -22.98 -26.74 -14.47
CA GLU A 135 -24.12 -26.69 -15.38
C GLU A 135 -24.85 -28.04 -15.52
N ARG A 136 -24.42 -29.08 -14.80
CA ARG A 136 -25.04 -30.42 -14.74
C ARG A 136 -25.73 -30.64 -13.40
#